data_AF-A0A8T7E733-F1
#
_entry.id   AF-A0A8T7E733-F1
#
_cell.length_a   1.000
_cell.length_b   1.000
_cell.length_c   1.000
_cell.angle_alpha   90.00
_cell.angle_beta   90.00
_cell.angle_gamma   90.00
#
_symmetry.space_group_name_H-M   'P 1'
#
loop_
_entity.id
_entity.type
_entity.pdbx_description
1 polymer ?
#
loop_
_entity_poly.entity_id
_entity_poly.type
_entity_poly.pdbx_seq_one_letter_code
_entity_poly.pdbx_strand_id
1 'polypeptide(L)'
;MFDNLVTSDNQWAAEEFAHVELKDGRLNWRCQELASALTQQPTKPINQACEDWADTKAAYRFFANDKVTPARIVAPHQQRTVARMGQRVLVLAIQDTTLR
;
A
#
# COMPACT_ATOMS: atom_id res chain seq x y z
N MET A 1 17.30 7.83 21.01
CA MET A 1 15.89 8.25 21.12
C MET A 1 15.15 7.58 19.98
N PHE A 2 14.61 6.39 20.24
CA PHE A 2 13.78 5.69 19.25
C PHE A 2 12.42 6.37 19.31
N ASP A 3 12.05 7.08 18.26
CA ASP A 3 10.72 7.67 18.18
C ASP A 3 9.69 6.55 18.28
N ASN A 4 8.84 6.63 19.30
CA ASN A 4 7.61 5.88 19.42
C ASN A 4 6.69 6.29 18.27
N LEU A 5 6.77 5.59 17.14
CA LEU A 5 5.83 5.70 16.04
C LEU A 5 5.14 4.34 15.88
N VAL A 6 4.31 3.97 16.85
CA VAL A 6 3.20 3.06 16.54
C VAL A 6 2.12 3.92 15.90
N THR A 7 2.35 4.25 14.64
CA THR A 7 1.31 4.72 13.75
C THR A 7 0.33 3.55 13.60
N SER A 8 -0.97 3.77 13.82
CA SER A 8 -1.96 2.69 13.60
C SER A 8 -1.82 2.15 12.17
N ASP A 9 -2.09 0.86 11.96
CA ASP A 9 -1.96 0.20 10.65
C ASP A 9 -2.64 0.99 9.51
N ASN A 10 -3.81 1.57 9.80
CA ASN A 10 -4.55 2.42 8.86
C ASN A 10 -3.82 3.73 8.54
N GLN A 11 -3.25 4.36 9.56
CA GLN A 11 -2.52 5.60 9.39
C GLN A 11 -1.20 5.34 8.64
N TRP A 12 -0.54 4.21 8.86
CA TRP A 12 0.62 3.80 8.06
C TRP A 12 0.23 3.61 6.59
N ALA A 13 -0.82 2.84 6.30
CA ALA A 13 -1.26 2.61 4.93
C ALA A 13 -1.67 3.92 4.22
N ALA A 14 -2.40 4.79 4.92
CA ALA A 14 -2.77 6.10 4.39
C ALA A 14 -1.52 6.93 4.04
N GLU A 15 -0.50 6.95 4.89
CA GLU A 15 0.74 7.70 4.66
C GLU A 15 1.56 7.12 3.50
N GLU A 16 1.70 5.79 3.41
CA GLU A 16 2.48 5.09 2.37
C GLU A 16 1.87 5.24 0.97
N PHE A 17 0.53 5.28 0.88
CA PHE A 17 -0.18 5.31 -0.40
C PHE A 17 -0.84 6.68 -0.70
N ALA A 18 -0.63 7.70 0.14
CA ALA A 18 -1.24 9.05 0.01
C ALA A 18 -1.10 9.69 -1.38
N HIS A 19 0.01 9.42 -2.07
CA HIS A 19 0.35 10.02 -3.36
C HIS A 19 0.30 9.01 -4.51
N VAL A 20 -0.47 7.92 -4.34
CA VAL A 20 -0.71 6.99 -5.44
C VAL A 20 -1.35 7.72 -6.62
N GLU A 21 -0.80 7.50 -7.80
CA GLU A 21 -1.23 8.15 -9.04
C GLU A 21 -1.61 7.06 -10.04
N LEU A 22 -2.92 6.86 -10.25
CA LEU A 22 -3.53 5.82 -11.10
C LEU A 22 -4.28 6.41 -12.32
N LYS A 23 -4.13 7.70 -12.64
CA LYS A 23 -4.85 8.46 -13.68
C LYS A 23 -6.38 8.43 -13.53
N ASP A 24 -6.87 8.17 -12.32
CA ASP A 24 -8.28 8.24 -11.95
C ASP A 24 -8.35 8.43 -10.43
N GLY A 25 -8.94 9.55 -9.98
CA GLY A 25 -9.03 9.87 -8.54
C GLY A 25 -9.81 8.82 -7.74
N ARG A 26 -10.79 8.13 -8.36
CA ARG A 26 -11.53 7.05 -7.70
C ARG A 26 -10.65 5.82 -7.49
N LEU A 27 -9.76 5.52 -8.43
CA LEU A 27 -8.78 4.45 -8.26
C LEU A 27 -7.76 4.83 -7.18
N ASN A 28 -7.32 6.09 -7.11
CA ASN A 28 -6.41 6.54 -6.07
C ASN A 28 -7.02 6.40 -4.67
N TRP A 29 -8.27 6.83 -4.51
CA TRP A 29 -9.01 6.64 -3.26
C TRP A 29 -9.17 5.15 -2.93
N ARG A 30 -9.61 4.35 -3.90
CA ARG A 30 -9.82 2.91 -3.73
C ARG A 30 -8.53 2.16 -3.33
N CYS A 31 -7.39 2.56 -3.87
CA CYS A 31 -6.10 1.98 -3.51
C CYS A 31 -5.78 2.19 -2.03
N GLN A 32 -6.06 3.38 -1.48
CA GLN A 32 -5.81 3.70 -0.07
C GLN A 32 -6.75 2.90 0.84
N GLU A 33 -8.04 2.81 0.49
CA GLU A 33 -9.01 2.00 1.23
C GLU A 33 -8.62 0.52 1.27
N LEU A 34 -8.23 -0.05 0.11
CA LEU A 34 -7.78 -1.44 0.05
C LEU A 34 -6.48 -1.66 0.82
N ALA A 35 -5.53 -0.73 0.77
CA ALA A 35 -4.30 -0.83 1.55
C ALA A 35 -4.61 -0.83 3.06
N SER A 36 -5.51 0.05 3.52
CA SER A 36 -5.97 0.09 4.91
C SER A 36 -6.61 -1.23 5.34
N ALA A 37 -7.60 -1.73 4.57
CA ALA A 37 -8.31 -2.97 4.86
C ALA A 37 -7.38 -4.20 4.89
N LEU A 38 -6.45 -4.30 3.93
CA LEU A 38 -5.49 -5.41 3.87
C LEU A 38 -4.43 -5.32 4.97
N THR A 39 -4.04 -4.12 5.41
CA THR A 39 -3.08 -3.97 6.51
C THR A 39 -3.69 -4.41 7.85
N GLN A 40 -4.97 -4.16 8.07
CA GLN A 40 -5.68 -4.66 9.27
C GLN A 40 -5.80 -6.19 9.31
N GLN A 41 -5.76 -6.85 8.15
CA GLN A 41 -6.05 -8.27 8.00
C GLN A 41 -5.07 -8.95 7.01
N PRO A 42 -3.75 -8.90 7.25
CA PRO A 42 -2.73 -9.20 6.23
C PRO A 42 -2.67 -10.67 5.81
N THR A 43 -3.19 -11.58 6.64
CA THR A 43 -3.22 -13.02 6.37
C THR A 43 -4.52 -13.47 5.71
N LYS A 44 -5.52 -12.59 5.59
CA LYS A 44 -6.81 -12.94 5.03
C LYS A 44 -6.85 -12.72 3.52
N PRO A 45 -7.57 -13.58 2.78
CA PRO A 45 -7.81 -13.35 1.36
C PRO A 45 -8.69 -12.09 1.15
N ILE A 46 -8.63 -11.50 -0.04
CA ILE A 46 -9.33 -10.26 -0.40
C ILE A 46 -10.82 -10.31 -0.03
N ASN A 47 -11.49 -11.43 -0.28
CA ASN A 47 -12.92 -11.60 0.01
C ASN A 47 -13.27 -11.64 1.50
N GLN A 48 -12.30 -11.83 2.39
CA GLN A 48 -12.49 -11.79 3.84
C GLN A 48 -11.96 -10.49 4.47
N ALA A 49 -11.09 -9.76 3.77
CA ALA A 49 -10.60 -8.45 4.20
C ALA A 49 -11.59 -7.32 3.86
N CYS A 50 -12.41 -7.50 2.82
CA CYS A 50 -13.48 -6.57 2.43
C CYS A 50 -14.72 -6.68 3.33
N GLU A 51 -15.45 -5.58 3.50
CA GLU A 51 -16.62 -5.49 4.39
C GLU A 51 -17.84 -6.27 3.87
N ASP A 52 -18.06 -6.21 2.55
CA ASP A 52 -19.19 -6.87 1.90
C ASP A 52 -18.87 -7.42 0.50
N TRP A 53 -19.87 -8.01 -0.15
CA TRP A 53 -19.74 -8.60 -1.48
C TRP A 53 -19.53 -7.56 -2.59
N ALA A 54 -20.14 -6.38 -2.47
CA ALA A 54 -19.96 -5.30 -3.44
C ALA A 54 -18.52 -4.76 -3.37
N ASP A 55 -18.01 -4.61 -2.15
CA ASP A 55 -16.65 -4.22 -1.83
C ASP A 55 -15.63 -5.24 -2.34
N THR A 56 -15.89 -6.53 -2.11
CA THR A 56 -15.07 -7.63 -2.66
C THR A 56 -14.99 -7.57 -4.18
N LYS A 57 -16.13 -7.39 -4.87
CA LYS A 57 -16.15 -7.27 -6.34
C LYS A 57 -15.41 -6.03 -6.83
N ALA A 58 -15.53 -4.92 -6.13
CA ALA A 58 -14.81 -3.70 -6.45
C ALA A 58 -13.30 -3.85 -6.24
N ALA A 59 -12.86 -4.62 -5.24
CA ALA A 59 -11.45 -4.97 -5.05
C ALA A 59 -10.88 -5.77 -6.23
N TYR A 60 -11.59 -6.82 -6.66
CA TYR A 60 -11.16 -7.59 -7.84
C TYR A 60 -11.14 -6.75 -9.12
N ARG A 61 -12.15 -5.90 -9.34
CA ARG A 61 -12.18 -4.97 -10.48
C ARG A 61 -11.06 -3.94 -10.43
N PHE A 62 -10.67 -3.50 -9.24
CA PHE A 62 -9.54 -2.61 -9.05
C PHE A 62 -8.24 -3.27 -9.52
N PHE A 63 -7.95 -4.50 -9.07
CA PHE A 63 -6.75 -5.22 -9.49
C PHE A 63 -6.76 -5.67 -10.96
N ALA A 64 -7.94 -5.84 -11.55
CA ALA A 64 -8.10 -6.16 -12.98
C ALA A 64 -8.09 -4.92 -13.89
N ASN A 65 -7.93 -3.71 -13.36
CA ASN A 65 -7.97 -2.49 -14.15
C ASN A 65 -6.61 -2.18 -14.79
N ASP A 66 -6.57 -1.96 -16.11
CA ASP A 66 -5.32 -1.70 -16.85
C ASP A 66 -4.53 -0.46 -16.36
N LYS A 67 -5.21 0.50 -15.72
CA LYS A 67 -4.54 1.67 -15.14
C LYS A 67 -3.81 1.35 -13.83
N VAL A 68 -4.22 0.26 -13.17
CA VAL A 68 -3.71 -0.21 -11.88
C VAL A 68 -2.61 -1.22 -12.12
N THR A 69 -1.37 -0.74 -12.18
CA THR A 69 -0.20 -1.58 -12.38
C THR A 69 0.60 -1.72 -11.09
N PRO A 70 1.29 -2.87 -10.86
CA PRO A 70 2.11 -3.05 -9.66
C PRO A 70 3.14 -1.94 -9.44
N ALA A 71 3.78 -1.48 -10.53
CA ALA A 71 4.74 -0.38 -10.47
C ALA A 71 4.13 0.91 -9.92
N ARG A 72 2.89 1.23 -10.31
CA ARG A 72 2.20 2.45 -9.86
C ARG A 72 1.69 2.35 -8.42
N ILE A 73 1.30 1.15 -8.00
CA ILE A 73 0.92 0.89 -6.59
C ILE A 73 2.13 1.06 -5.68
N VAL A 74 3.30 0.53 -6.07
CA VAL A 74 4.50 0.51 -5.22
C VAL A 74 5.29 1.84 -5.26
N ALA A 75 5.14 2.64 -6.32
CA ALA A 75 5.82 3.92 -6.48
C ALA A 75 5.74 4.87 -5.25
N PRO A 76 4.56 5.18 -4.67
CA PRO A 76 4.49 6.07 -3.51
C PRO A 76 5.20 5.48 -2.28
N HIS A 77 5.11 4.17 -2.05
CA HIS A 77 5.82 3.48 -0.98
C HIS A 77 7.36 3.56 -1.15
N GLN A 78 7.86 3.43 -2.38
CA GLN A 78 9.28 3.63 -2.68
C GLN A 78 9.72 5.07 -2.40
N GLN A 79 8.93 6.06 -2.80
CA GLN A 79 9.22 7.48 -2.53
C GLN A 79 9.28 7.76 -1.02
N ARG A 80 8.34 7.20 -0.25
CA ARG A 80 8.36 7.29 1.23
C ARG A 80 9.58 6.61 1.84
N THR A 81 9.96 5.45 1.31
CA THR A 81 11.15 4.74 1.74
C THR A 81 12.42 5.55 1.48
N VAL A 82 12.56 6.14 0.28
CA VAL A 82 13.68 7.05 -0.05
C VAL A 82 13.69 8.28 0.86
N ALA A 83 12.53 8.88 1.14
CA ALA A 83 12.42 10.01 2.06
C ALA A 83 12.90 9.65 3.48
N ARG A 84 12.50 8.48 4.00
CA ARG A 84 12.99 7.95 5.29
C ARG A 84 14.50 7.67 5.27
N MET A 85 15.02 7.12 4.17
CA MET A 85 16.45 6.85 4.01
C MET A 85 17.28 8.13 4.08
N GLY A 86 16.80 9.23 3.47
CA GLY A 86 17.48 10.53 3.49
C GLY A 86 17.68 11.15 4.88
N GLN A 87 16.98 10.63 5.90
CA GLN A 87 17.12 11.06 7.30
C GLN A 87 18.17 10.24 8.08
N ARG A 88 18.86 9.30 7.42
CA ARG A 88 19.82 8.38 8.06
C ARG A 88 21.23 8.59 7.50
N VAL A 89 22.23 8.52 8.38
CA VAL A 89 23.65 8.66 8.00
C VAL A 89 24.18 7.40 7.30
N LEU A 90 23.60 6.24 7.61
CA LEU A 90 23.96 4.95 7.03
C LEU A 90 22.67 4.17 6.72
N VAL A 91 22.61 3.56 5.54
CA VAL A 91 21.52 2.69 5.11
C VAL A 91 22.09 1.38 4.61
N LEU A 92 21.54 0.26 5.07
CA LEU A 92 21.86 -1.07 4.58
C LEU A 92 20.80 -1.50 3.57
N ALA A 93 21.19 -1.62 2.30
CA ALA A 93 20.31 -2.10 1.23
C ALA A 93 20.43 -3.62 1.11
N ILE A 94 19.62 -4.33 1.90
CA ILE A 94 19.57 -5.80 1.85
C ILE A 94 18.89 -6.23 0.55
N GLN A 95 19.57 -7.06 -0.24
CA GLN A 95 19.05 -7.57 -1.51
C GLN A 95 19.12 -9.09 -1.50
N ASP A 96 18.01 -9.70 -1.87
CA ASP A 96 17.86 -11.14 -2.06
C ASP A 96 16.91 -11.38 -3.24
N THR A 97 16.84 -12.60 -3.74
CA THR A 97 15.92 -13.00 -4.82
C THR A 97 15.08 -14.17 -4.34
N THR A 98 13.76 -14.01 -4.37
CA THR A 98 12.82 -15.11 -4.10
C THR A 98 12.10 -15.51 -5.38
N LEU A 99 11.78 -16.80 -5.52
CA LEU A 99 10.93 -17.30 -6.59
C LEU A 99 9.46 -17.11 -6.20
N ARG A 100 8.62 -16.80 -7.19
CA ARG A 100 7.17 -16.90 -7.08
C ARG A 100 6.69 -18.20 -7.69
#